data_AF-A0A7X7MU00-F1
#
_entry.id   AF-A0A7X7MU00-F1
#
_cell.length_a   1.000
_cell.length_b   1.000
_cell.length_c   1.000
_cell.angle_alpha   90.00
_cell.angle_beta   90.00
_cell.angle_gamma   90.00
#
_symmetry.space_group_name_H-M   'P 1'
#
loop_
_entity.id
_entity.type
_entity.pdbx_description
1 polymer ?
#
loop_
_entity_poly.entity_id
_entity_poly.type
_entity_poly.pdbx_seq_one_letter_code
_entity_poly.pdbx_strand_id
1 'polypeptide(L)' 'PKMIKTRLKIDRKIFYRILDDFRDDIVEETEDAFIVEKEIEDNRELMLYLLSFADGLTILEPEWLRADYTALLRNMLNRY' A
#
# COMPACT_ATOMS: atom_id res chain seq x y z
N PRO A 1 2.43 3.38 -20.05
CA PRO A 1 2.61 3.28 -18.58
C PRO A 1 2.96 1.84 -18.20
N LYS A 2 3.93 1.64 -17.30
CA LYS A 2 4.25 0.32 -16.78
C LYS A 2 3.34 0.09 -15.57
N MET A 3 2.46 -0.90 -15.65
CA MET A 3 1.62 -1.32 -14.52
C MET A 3 2.40 -2.34 -13.69
N ILE A 4 2.23 -2.26 -12.37
CA ILE A 4 2.74 -3.27 -11.44
C ILE A 4 1.57 -3.88 -10.70
N LYS A 5 1.54 -5.22 -10.68
CA LYS A 5 0.61 -5.93 -9.82
C LYS A 5 1.11 -5.80 -8.38
N THR A 6 0.26 -5.27 -7.52
CA THR A 6 0.55 -5.08 -6.10
C THR A 6 -0.38 -5.94 -5.26
N ARG A 7 0.12 -6.41 -4.13
CA ARG A 7 -0.67 -7.05 -3.08
C ARG A 7 -0.46 -6.27 -1.80
N LEU A 8 -1.53 -5.71 -1.27
CA LEU A 8 -1.49 -4.80 -0.14
C LEU A 8 -2.34 -5.36 0.99
N LYS A 9 -1.89 -5.20 2.23
CA LYS A 9 -2.68 -5.41 3.44
C LYS A 9 -3.05 -4.05 3.99
N ILE A 10 -4.35 -3.82 4.16
CA ILE A 10 -4.91 -2.57 4.66
C ILE A 10 -5.59 -2.82 5.99
N ASP A 11 -5.16 -2.10 7.02
CA ASP A 11 -5.81 -2.16 8.33
C ASP A 11 -7.26 -1.68 8.23
N ARG A 12 -8.17 -2.40 8.89
CA ARG A 12 -9.60 -2.04 8.93
C ARG A 12 -9.82 -0.62 9.46
N LYS A 13 -8.91 -0.11 10.31
CA LYS A 13 -8.92 1.25 10.85
C LYS A 13 -8.87 2.35 9.78
N ILE A 14 -8.26 2.10 8.63
CA ILE A 14 -8.17 3.08 7.53
C ILE A 14 -9.08 2.72 6.34
N PHE A 15 -9.86 1.64 6.44
CA PHE A 15 -10.65 1.11 5.34
C PHE A 15 -11.62 2.14 4.75
N TYR A 16 -12.22 2.99 5.58
CA TYR A 16 -13.12 4.04 5.11
C TYR A 16 -12.44 5.08 4.20
N ARG A 17 -11.12 5.26 4.30
CA ARG A 17 -10.35 6.19 3.45
C ARG A 17 -10.03 5.61 2.08
N ILE A 18 -10.09 4.28 1.95
CA ILE A 18 -9.65 3.55 0.77
C ILE A 18 -10.79 2.86 0.02
N LEU A 19 -12.02 2.97 0.53
CA LEU A 19 -13.20 2.32 -0.03
C LEU A 19 -13.40 2.67 -1.51
N ASP A 20 -13.29 3.94 -1.88
CA ASP A 20 -13.52 4.36 -3.27
C ASP A 20 -12.41 3.86 -4.22
N ASP A 21 -11.19 3.69 -3.70
CA ASP A 21 -10.03 3.32 -4.50
C ASP A 21 -9.86 1.80 -4.65
N PHE A 22 -10.28 0.99 -3.67
CA PHE A 22 -9.86 -0.41 -3.58
C PHE A 22 -10.99 -1.42 -3.37
N ARG A 23 -12.25 -0.98 -3.26
CA ARG A 23 -13.37 -1.88 -2.93
C ARG A 23 -13.51 -3.06 -3.88
N ASP A 24 -13.29 -2.85 -5.16
CA ASP A 24 -13.40 -3.89 -6.18
C ASP A 24 -12.16 -4.80 -6.27
N ASP A 25 -11.07 -4.40 -5.61
CA ASP A 25 -9.76 -5.08 -5.63
C ASP A 25 -9.55 -5.96 -4.38
N ILE A 26 -10.52 -6.03 -3.46
CA ILE A 26 -10.44 -6.83 -2.22
C ILE A 26 -10.54 -8.31 -2.57
N VAL A 27 -9.49 -9.07 -2.23
CA VAL A 27 -9.44 -10.52 -2.46
C VAL A 27 -9.63 -11.34 -1.18
N GLU A 28 -9.40 -10.74 -0.01
CA GLU A 28 -9.58 -11.39 1.30
C GLU A 28 -9.96 -10.36 2.37
N GLU A 29 -10.87 -10.74 3.26
CA GLU A 29 -11.26 -9.95 4.42
C GLU A 29 -10.99 -10.77 5.69
N THR A 30 -10.27 -10.17 6.64
CA THR A 30 -9.99 -10.72 7.97
C THR A 30 -10.58 -9.80 9.03
N GLU A 31 -10.63 -10.22 10.29
CA GLU A 31 -11.14 -9.39 11.39
C GLU A 31 -10.45 -8.02 11.45
N ASP A 32 -9.13 -7.97 11.26
CA ASP A 32 -8.33 -6.76 11.46
C ASP A 32 -7.96 -6.03 10.16
N ALA A 33 -8.05 -6.68 9.00
CA ALA A 33 -7.50 -6.15 7.75
C ALA A 33 -8.17 -6.69 6.49
N PHE A 34 -7.94 -5.99 5.39
CA PHE A 34 -8.30 -6.38 4.02
C PHE A 34 -7.04 -6.66 3.22
N ILE A 35 -7.07 -7.72 2.43
CA ILE A 35 -6.03 -8.00 1.43
C ILE A 35 -6.58 -7.58 0.08
N VAL A 36 -5.78 -6.77 -0.62
CA VAL A 36 -6.17 -6.12 -1.86
C VAL A 36 -5.14 -6.44 -2.92
N GLU A 37 -5.59 -6.81 -4.12
CA GLU A 37 -4.74 -7.00 -5.28
C GLU A 37 -5.11 -6.00 -6.37
N LYS A 38 -4.22 -5.06 -6.66
CA LYS A 38 -4.48 -3.98 -7.61
C LYS A 38 -3.29 -3.76 -8.55
N GLU A 39 -3.58 -3.46 -9.81
CA GLU A 39 -2.58 -2.90 -10.71
C GLU A 39 -2.46 -1.40 -10.51
N ILE A 40 -1.26 -0.94 -10.13
CA ILE A 40 -0.97 0.48 -9.94
C ILE A 40 0.11 0.89 -10.94
N GLU A 41 0.07 2.13 -11.41
CA GLU A 41 1.12 2.67 -12.26
C GLU A 41 2.46 2.76 -11.50
N ASP A 42 3.52 2.22 -12.11
CA ASP A 42 4.90 2.36 -11.66
C ASP A 42 5.42 3.75 -12.04
N ASN A 43 4.94 4.76 -11.32
CA ASN A 43 5.29 6.16 -11.54
C ASN A 43 5.87 6.79 -10.26
N ARG A 44 6.35 8.04 -10.37
CA ARG A 44 7.00 8.72 -9.24
C ARG A 44 6.04 9.02 -8.08
N GLU A 45 4.74 9.03 -8.33
CA GLU A 45 3.71 9.34 -7.35
C GLU A 45 3.28 8.11 -6.55
N LEU A 46 3.55 6.91 -7.05
CA LEU A 46 3.25 5.64 -6.36
C LEU A 46 3.70 5.64 -4.90
N MET A 47 4.95 6.00 -4.62
CA MET A 47 5.47 6.05 -3.25
C MET A 47 4.72 7.05 -2.37
N LEU A 48 4.38 8.23 -2.92
CA LEU A 48 3.63 9.26 -2.18
C LEU A 48 2.20 8.81 -1.91
N TYR A 49 1.57 8.16 -2.89
CA TYR A 49 0.25 7.57 -2.75
C TYR A 49 0.24 6.51 -1.65
N LEU A 50 1.17 5.56 -1.67
CA LEU A 50 1.28 4.52 -0.64
C LEU A 50 1.54 5.13 0.75
N LEU A 51 2.41 6.15 0.84
CA LEU A 51 2.70 6.85 2.09
C LEU A 51 1.47 7.58 2.67
N SER A 52 0.51 7.99 1.83
CA SER A 52 -0.70 8.69 2.29
C SER A 52 -1.57 7.85 3.24
N PHE A 53 -1.36 6.53 3.23
CA PHE A 53 -2.01 5.54 4.09
C PHE A 53 -1.25 5.27 5.39
N ALA A 54 -0.06 5.85 5.55
CA ALA A 54 0.75 5.82 6.76
C ALA A 54 0.93 4.40 7.34
N ASP A 55 0.65 4.22 8.63
CA ASP A 55 0.77 2.98 9.39
C ASP A 55 -0.42 2.02 9.20
N GLY A 56 -1.36 2.33 8.29
CA GLY A 56 -2.49 1.45 7.96
C GLY A 56 -2.28 0.62 6.69
N LEU A 57 -1.15 0.80 5.99
CA LEU A 57 -0.79 0.06 4.79
C LEU A 57 0.45 -0.80 5.03
N THR A 58 0.37 -2.06 4.63
CA THR A 58 1.52 -2.95 4.50
C THR A 58 1.59 -3.49 3.07
N ILE A 59 2.74 -3.31 2.41
CA ILE A 59 2.97 -3.88 1.08
C ILE A 59 3.38 -5.34 1.27
N LEU A 60 2.61 -6.27 0.71
CA LEU A 60 2.94 -7.70 0.71
C LEU A 60 3.76 -8.05 -0.54
N GLU A 61 3.32 -7.57 -1.72
CA GLU A 61 3.99 -7.77 -3.00
C GLU A 61 3.89 -6.51 -3.89
N PRO A 62 4.85 -6.31 -4.81
CA PRO A 62 6.06 -7.11 -4.98
C PRO A 62 7.13 -6.78 -3.94
N GLU A 63 8.08 -7.70 -3.72
CA GLU A 63 9.09 -7.57 -2.67
C GLU A 63 9.97 -6.32 -2.83
N TRP A 64 10.36 -5.97 -4.06
CA TRP A 64 11.16 -4.79 -4.33
C TRP A 64 10.44 -3.50 -3.90
N LEU A 65 9.12 -3.43 -4.11
CA LEU A 65 8.29 -2.28 -3.74
C LEU A 65 8.24 -2.13 -2.22
N ARG A 66 8.09 -3.25 -1.51
CA ARG A 66 8.14 -3.31 -0.04
C ARG A 66 9.51 -2.85 0.48
N ALA A 67 10.59 -3.28 -0.17
CA ALA A 67 11.95 -2.90 0.21
C ALA A 67 12.18 -1.39 0.05
N ASP A 68 11.79 -0.81 -1.08
CA ASP A 68 11.90 0.63 -1.36
C ASP A 68 11.08 1.46 -0.38
N TYR A 69 9.84 1.06 -0.12
CA TYR A 69 8.96 1.72 0.85
C TYR A 69 9.54 1.69 2.27
N THR A 70 10.09 0.54 2.68
CA THR A 70 10.73 0.39 4.00
C THR A 70 11.99 1.26 4.11
N ALA A 71 12.79 1.35 3.05
CA ALA A 71 13.97 2.21 3.02
C ALA A 71 13.57 3.70 3.14
N LEU A 72 12.50 4.11 2.46
CA LEU A 72 11.95 5.45 2.56
C LEU A 72 11.49 5.79 3.99
N LEU A 73 10.73 4.90 4.63
CA LEU A 73 10.29 5.09 6.02
C LEU A 73 11.46 5.19 7.00
N ARG A 74 12.49 4.33 6.85
CA ARG A 74 13.73 4.41 7.67
C ARG A 74 14.47 5.72 7.46
N ASN A 75 14.57 6.19 6.22
CA ASN A 75 15.18 7.47 5.91
C ASN A 75 14.43 8.65 6.52
N MET A 76 13.09 8.58 6.58
CA MET A 76 12.26 9.60 7.25
C MET A 76 12.47 9.56 8.76
N LEU A 77 12.48 8.38 9.37
CA LEU A 77 12.73 8.21 10.80
C LEU A 77 14.11 8.74 11.21
N ASN A 78 15.14 8.52 10.40
CA ASN A 78 16.50 9.02 10.70
C ASN A 78 16.64 10.55 10.64
N ARG A 79 15.64 11.28 10.11
CA ARG A 79 15.67 12.75 10.00
C ARG A 79 15.05 13.47 11.21
N TYR A 80 14.34 12.76 12.09
CA TYR A 80 13.61 13.29 13.23
C TYR A 80 13.94 12.51 14.51
#